data_AF-A0A846SBZ8-F1
#
_entry.id   AF-A0A846SBZ8-F1
#
_cell.length_a   1.000
_cell.length_b   1.000
_cell.length_c   1.000
_cell.angle_alpha   90.00
_cell.angle_beta   90.00
_cell.angle_gamma   90.00
#
_symmetry.space_group_name_H-M   'P 1'
#
loop_
_entity.id
_entity.type
_entity.pdbx_description
1 polymer ?
#
loop_
_entity_poly.entity_id
_entity_poly.type
_entity_poly.pdbx_seq_one_letter_code
_entity_poly.pdbx_strand_id
1 'polypeptide(L)'
;MSHLFDADVIAAVLRHMNGDHTDDNLLIARAFAETDAEISDSVMTGFDGDGGVWAITAGGAASELRVPWPGGPIADRPSVRREVVALYDEACARLGVEPRPHA
;
A
#
# COMPACT_ATOMS: atom_id res chain seq x y z
N MET A 1 -17.67 -10.00 -6.28
CA MET A 1 -16.54 -9.75 -7.20
C MET A 1 -16.04 -8.36 -6.88
N SER A 2 -14.73 -8.22 -6.67
CA SER A 2 -14.08 -6.94 -6.36
C SER A 2 -14.22 -5.98 -7.55
N HIS A 3 -14.38 -4.69 -7.27
CA HIS A 3 -14.38 -3.68 -8.33
C HIS A 3 -13.00 -3.65 -9.03
N LEU A 4 -12.99 -3.55 -10.35
CA LEU A 4 -11.76 -3.40 -11.13
C LEU A 4 -11.68 -1.99 -11.70
N PHE A 5 -10.51 -1.38 -11.55
CA PHE A 5 -10.21 -0.07 -12.10
C PHE A 5 -9.66 -0.18 -13.53
N ASP A 6 -9.85 0.87 -14.32
CA ASP A 6 -9.23 0.96 -15.64
C ASP A 6 -7.70 0.87 -15.54
N ALA A 7 -7.08 0.23 -16.54
CA ALA A 7 -5.63 0.01 -16.57
C ALA A 7 -4.83 1.33 -16.46
N ASP A 8 -5.33 2.40 -17.06
CA ASP A 8 -4.68 3.72 -17.00
C ASP A 8 -4.74 4.32 -15.58
N VAL A 9 -5.81 4.04 -14.83
CA VAL A 9 -5.93 4.46 -13.42
C VAL A 9 -4.94 3.68 -12.57
N ILE A 10 -4.84 2.37 -12.75
CA ILE A 10 -3.88 1.53 -12.04
C ILE A 10 -2.46 2.02 -12.35
N ALA A 11 -2.09 2.13 -13.63
CA ALA A 11 -0.76 2.55 -14.04
C ALA A 11 -0.37 3.95 -13.51
N ALA A 12 -1.33 4.89 -13.48
CA ALA A 12 -1.08 6.23 -12.93
C ALA A 12 -0.83 6.21 -11.42
N VAL A 13 -1.62 5.45 -10.67
CA VAL A 13 -1.45 5.32 -9.20
C VAL A 13 -0.15 4.58 -8.88
N LEU A 14 0.14 3.46 -9.54
CA LEU A 14 1.38 2.70 -9.30
C LEU A 14 2.62 3.55 -9.57
N ARG A 15 2.65 4.32 -10.65
CA ARG A 15 3.76 5.23 -10.96
C ARG A 15 3.96 6.28 -9.86
N HIS A 16 2.86 6.85 -9.35
CA HIS A 16 2.93 7.85 -8.29
C HIS A 16 3.40 7.23 -6.98
N MET A 17 2.82 6.10 -6.57
CA MET A 17 3.19 5.40 -5.33
C MET A 17 4.64 4.95 -5.33
N ASN A 18 5.09 4.36 -6.43
CA ASN A 18 6.46 3.83 -6.53
C ASN A 18 7.51 4.89 -6.89
N GLY A 19 7.08 6.13 -7.18
CA GLY A 19 7.98 7.25 -7.46
C GLY A 19 8.12 8.21 -6.28
N ASP A 20 6.99 8.64 -5.72
CA ASP A 20 6.94 9.72 -4.73
C ASP A 20 6.75 9.19 -3.30
N HIS A 21 6.27 7.95 -3.15
CA HIS A 21 5.85 7.34 -1.87
C HIS A 21 6.57 6.02 -1.57
N THR A 22 7.83 5.87 -1.99
CA THR A 22 8.62 4.65 -1.76
C THR A 22 8.79 4.33 -0.28
N ASP A 23 9.01 5.35 0.55
CA ASP A 23 9.14 5.18 2.01
C ASP A 23 7.81 4.77 2.65
N ASP A 24 6.68 5.27 2.11
CA ASP A 24 5.35 4.94 2.62
C ASP A 24 4.99 3.49 2.27
N ASN A 25 5.33 3.03 1.05
CA ASN A 25 5.23 1.62 0.68
C ASN A 25 5.99 0.71 1.65
N LEU A 26 7.20 1.12 2.07
CA LEU A 26 8.01 0.35 3.00
C LEU A 26 7.41 0.31 4.41
N LEU A 27 6.87 1.43 4.89
CA LEU A 27 6.17 1.50 6.19
C LEU A 27 4.90 0.65 6.19
N ILE A 28 4.09 0.72 5.12
CA ILE A 28 2.91 -0.14 4.96
C ILE A 28 3.33 -1.62 5.00
N ALA A 29 4.35 -2.01 4.24
CA ALA A 29 4.80 -3.40 4.24
C ALA A 29 5.28 -3.88 5.62
N ARG A 30 6.05 -3.05 6.34
CA ARG A 30 6.51 -3.35 7.71
C ARG A 30 5.38 -3.49 8.71
N ALA A 31 4.29 -2.74 8.56
CA ALA A 31 3.18 -2.73 9.51
C ALA A 31 2.14 -3.84 9.27
N PHE A 32 2.06 -4.38 8.04
CA PHE A 32 1.00 -5.30 7.63
C PHE A 32 1.49 -6.69 7.17
N ALA A 33 2.79 -6.88 6.90
CA ALA A 33 3.30 -8.21 6.60
C ALA A 33 3.28 -9.11 7.84
N GLU A 34 2.71 -10.31 7.71
CA GLU A 34 2.70 -11.33 8.77
C GLU A 34 4.04 -12.10 8.79
N THR A 35 5.13 -11.40 9.10
CA THR A 35 6.48 -11.98 9.17
C THR A 35 7.35 -11.29 10.21
N ASP A 36 8.24 -12.07 10.85
CA ASP A 36 9.26 -11.55 11.77
C ASP A 36 10.56 -11.12 11.03
N ALA A 37 10.66 -11.42 9.72
CA ALA A 37 11.82 -11.05 8.92
C ALA A 37 11.80 -9.54 8.62
N GLU A 38 12.99 -8.93 8.57
CA GLU A 38 13.12 -7.52 8.20
C GLU A 38 12.61 -7.29 6.77
N ILE A 39 11.68 -6.35 6.62
CA ILE A 39 11.26 -5.85 5.30
C ILE A 39 12.25 -4.77 4.83
N SER A 40 12.96 -5.08 3.74
CA SER A 40 13.97 -4.21 3.14
C SER A 40 13.52 -3.50 1.86
N ASP A 41 12.47 -3.99 1.21
CA ASP A 41 11.93 -3.41 -0.02
C ASP A 41 10.42 -3.62 -0.13
N SER A 42 9.74 -2.68 -0.80
CA SER A 42 8.28 -2.70 -1.00
C SER A 42 7.89 -1.87 -2.22
N VAL A 43 7.28 -2.53 -3.20
CA VAL A 43 6.80 -1.92 -4.44
C VAL A 43 5.33 -2.26 -4.61
N MET A 44 4.47 -1.25 -4.77
CA MET A 44 3.07 -1.49 -5.08
C MET A 44 2.96 -2.05 -6.51
N THR A 45 2.31 -3.20 -6.68
CA THR A 45 2.19 -3.89 -7.98
C THR A 45 0.78 -3.85 -8.54
N GLY A 46 -0.22 -3.58 -7.71
CA GLY A 46 -1.60 -3.48 -8.14
C GLY A 46 -2.54 -3.10 -7.02
N PHE A 47 -3.81 -2.94 -7.37
CA PHE A 47 -4.91 -2.82 -6.44
C PHE A 47 -6.24 -3.12 -7.15
N ASP A 48 -7.25 -3.44 -6.36
CA ASP A 48 -8.63 -3.55 -6.80
C ASP A 48 -9.54 -2.86 -5.78
N GLY A 49 -10.85 -3.05 -5.92
CA GLY A 49 -11.85 -2.49 -5.04
C GLY A 49 -11.70 -2.92 -3.57
N ASP A 50 -10.98 -3.99 -3.25
CA ASP A 50 -10.94 -4.53 -1.89
C ASP A 50 -9.59 -4.28 -1.19
N GLY A 51 -8.50 -4.06 -1.93
CA GLY A 51 -7.20 -3.77 -1.32
C GLY A 51 -6.09 -3.44 -2.30
N GLY A 52 -4.95 -3.03 -1.72
CA GLY A 52 -3.69 -2.86 -2.42
C GLY A 52 -2.84 -4.13 -2.40
N VAL A 53 -1.96 -4.26 -3.40
CA VAL A 53 -1.02 -5.37 -3.53
C VAL A 53 0.39 -4.82 -3.70
N TRP A 54 1.32 -5.36 -2.91
CA TRP A 54 2.73 -5.03 -2.91
C TRP A 54 3.57 -6.28 -3.16
N ALA A 55 4.66 -6.14 -3.90
CA ALA A 55 5.79 -7.05 -3.85
C ALA A 55 6.74 -6.54 -2.75
N ILE A 56 7.02 -7.37 -1.76
CA ILE A 56 7.87 -7.04 -0.62
C ILE A 56 9.08 -7.95 -0.58
N THR A 57 10.21 -7.46 -0.08
CA THR A 57 11.39 -8.30 0.22
C THR A 57 11.53 -8.43 1.73
N ALA A 58 11.35 -9.64 2.25
CA ALA A 58 11.46 -9.98 3.67
C ALA A 58 12.65 -10.94 3.88
N GLY A 59 13.65 -10.53 4.67
CA GLY A 59 14.83 -11.36 4.92
C GLY A 59 15.60 -11.76 3.64
N GLY A 60 15.51 -10.95 2.59
CA GLY A 60 16.11 -11.22 1.28
C GLY A 60 15.26 -12.07 0.32
N ALA A 61 14.06 -12.49 0.71
CA ALA A 61 13.12 -13.22 -0.15
C ALA A 61 11.94 -12.35 -0.58
N ALA A 62 11.58 -12.40 -1.86
CA ALA A 62 10.44 -11.67 -2.39
C ALA A 62 9.13 -12.44 -2.19
N SER A 63 8.07 -11.74 -1.76
CA SER A 63 6.72 -12.28 -1.64
C SER A 63 5.66 -11.22 -1.93
N GLU A 64 4.43 -11.66 -2.17
CA GLU A 64 3.28 -10.75 -2.29
C GLU A 64 2.71 -10.42 -0.91
N LEU A 65 2.39 -9.15 -0.69
CA LEU A 65 1.61 -8.66 0.43
C LEU A 65 0.32 -8.04 -0.12
N ARG A 66 -0.83 -8.50 0.37
CA ARG A 66 -2.12 -7.90 0.09
C ARG A 66 -2.68 -7.26 1.37
N VAL A 67 -3.06 -5.99 1.29
CA VAL A 67 -3.62 -5.25 2.43
C VAL A 67 -5.02 -4.77 2.08
N PRO A 68 -6.06 -5.17 2.83
CA PRO A 68 -7.42 -4.66 2.64
C PRO A 68 -7.51 -3.16 2.91
N TRP A 69 -8.40 -2.46 2.19
CA TRP A 69 -8.69 -1.06 2.46
C TRP A 69 -9.32 -0.88 3.86
N PRO A 70 -8.79 0.01 4.72
CA PRO A 70 -9.31 0.22 6.08
C PRO A 70 -10.79 0.62 6.13
N GLY A 71 -11.23 1.44 5.16
CA GLY A 71 -12.61 1.88 4.99
C GLY A 71 -13.53 0.86 4.32
N GLY A 72 -13.01 -0.31 3.93
CA GLY A 72 -13.73 -1.33 3.17
C GLY A 72 -13.72 -1.09 1.65
N PRO A 73 -14.54 -1.84 0.89
CA PRO A 73 -14.48 -1.82 -0.57
C PRO A 73 -14.75 -0.46 -1.20
N ILE A 74 -13.99 -0.13 -2.24
CA ILE A 74 -14.06 1.12 -3.00
C ILE A 74 -14.38 0.85 -4.48
N ALA A 75 -14.98 1.84 -5.15
CA ALA A 75 -15.36 1.73 -6.56
C ALA A 75 -15.04 2.98 -7.39
N ASP A 76 -14.22 3.89 -6.84
CA ASP A 76 -13.88 5.15 -7.49
C ASP A 76 -12.41 5.54 -7.23
N ARG A 77 -11.82 6.26 -8.19
CA ARG A 77 -10.42 6.67 -8.14
C ARG A 77 -10.10 7.60 -6.96
N PRO A 78 -10.90 8.62 -6.62
CA PRO A 78 -10.66 9.44 -5.44
C PRO A 78 -10.53 8.65 -4.14
N SER A 79 -11.33 7.60 -3.98
CA SER A 79 -11.27 6.71 -2.81
C SER A 79 -9.93 5.98 -2.69
N VAL A 80 -9.24 5.66 -3.80
CA VAL A 80 -7.92 5.01 -3.74
C VAL A 80 -6.91 5.85 -2.93
N ARG A 81 -6.83 7.17 -3.18
CA ARG A 81 -5.93 8.04 -2.42
C ARG A 81 -6.30 8.06 -0.94
N ARG A 82 -7.60 8.16 -0.62
CA ARG A 82 -8.09 8.20 0.75
C ARG A 82 -7.71 6.92 1.51
N GLU A 83 -7.90 5.76 0.89
CA GLU A 83 -7.59 4.47 1.52
C GLU A 83 -6.08 4.21 1.64
N VAL A 84 -5.28 4.63 0.67
CA VAL A 84 -3.81 4.53 0.77
C VAL A 84 -3.26 5.41 1.89
N VAL A 85 -3.75 6.64 2.03
CA VAL A 85 -3.38 7.53 3.15
C VAL A 85 -3.79 6.90 4.48
N ALA A 86 -5.00 6.33 4.57
CA ALA A 86 -5.46 5.63 5.78
C ALA A 86 -4.57 4.42 6.13
N LEU A 87 -4.09 3.66 5.13
CA LEU A 87 -3.12 2.59 5.35
C LEU A 87 -1.79 3.09 5.89
N TYR A 88 -1.28 4.20 5.35
CA TYR A 88 -0.05 4.82 5.83
C TYR A 88 -0.19 5.34 7.27
N ASP A 89 -1.30 6.02 7.58
CA ASP A 89 -1.57 6.54 8.93
C ASP A 89 -1.63 5.39 9.95
N GLU A 90 -2.34 4.32 9.62
CA GLU A 90 -2.40 3.10 10.44
C GLU A 90 -1.03 2.42 10.56
N ALA A 91 -0.24 2.38 9.48
CA ALA A 91 1.12 1.84 9.52
C ALA A 91 2.02 2.65 10.47
N CYS A 92 1.95 3.98 10.40
CA CYS A 92 2.66 4.87 11.31
C CYS A 92 2.24 4.65 12.76
N ALA A 93 0.93 4.54 13.03
CA ALA A 93 0.41 4.26 14.37
C ALA A 93 0.90 2.92 14.93
N ARG A 94 0.89 1.85 14.12
CA ARG A 94 1.40 0.52 14.52
C ARG A 94 2.88 0.51 14.82
N LEU A 95 3.67 1.27 14.05
CA LEU A 95 5.12 1.33 14.17
C LEU A 95 5.60 2.38 15.17
N GLY A 96 4.70 3.22 15.72
CA GLY A 96 5.06 4.33 16.60
C GLY A 96 5.87 5.43 15.90
N VAL A 97 5.62 5.64 14.60
CA VAL A 97 6.26 6.64 13.75
C VAL A 97 5.33 7.85 13.62
N GLU A 98 5.85 9.07 13.67
CA GLU A 98 5.07 10.28 13.40
C GLU A 98 4.78 10.40 11.89
N PRO A 99 3.50 10.51 11.46
CA PRO A 99 3.16 10.66 10.05
C PRO A 99 3.74 11.94 9.43
N ARG A 100 4.16 11.85 8.17
CA ARG A 100 4.53 13.04 7.39
C ARG A 100 3.26 13.78 6.92
N PRO A 101 3.31 15.11 6.74
CA PRO A 101 2.18 15.83 6.16
C PRO A 101 1.89 15.34 4.74
N HIS A 102 0.65 14.91 4.49
CA HIS A 102 0.17 14.56 3.16
C HIS A 102 -0.25 15.83 2.42
N ALA A 103 0.58 16.29 1.48
CA ALA A 103 0.27 17.43 0.59
C ALA A 103 -0.65 17.03 -0.58
#